data_AF-A0A1I0QQ74-F1
#
_entry.id   AF-A0A1I0QQ74-F1
#
_cell.length_a   1.000
_cell.length_b   1.000
_cell.length_c   1.000
_cell.angle_alpha   90.00
_cell.angle_beta   90.00
_cell.angle_gamma   90.00
#
_symmetry.space_group_name_H-M   'P 1'
#
loop_
_entity.id
_entity.type
_entity.pdbx_description
1 polymer ?
#
loop_
_entity_poly.entity_id
_entity_poly.type
_entity_poly.pdbx_seq_one_letter_code
_entity_poly.pdbx_strand_id
1 'polypeptide(L)'
;MTPEAKIIAINLVLLGYAYFWAYPRLMNLTGTGLLWRDTVLTGVALTIGAFMFAGSGTVFSLVIFETQWFLFQLVSFAVLQTFFFAGYALKNDITF
;
A
#
# COMPACT_ATOMS: atom_id res chain seq x y z
N MET A 1 7.95 16.47 9.50
CA MET A 1 7.19 15.72 8.47
C MET A 1 5.74 15.69 8.86
N THR A 2 4.83 15.97 7.93
CA THR A 2 3.39 15.91 8.19
C THR A 2 2.95 14.44 8.42
N PRO A 3 1.88 14.19 9.18
CA PRO A 3 1.33 12.83 9.36
C PRO A 3 1.06 12.11 8.04
N GLU A 4 0.53 12.82 7.04
CA GLU A 4 0.24 12.33 5.70
C GLU A 4 1.52 11.80 5.02
N ALA A 5 2.60 12.58 5.08
CA ALA A 5 3.87 12.21 4.48
C ALA A 5 4.47 10.95 5.14
N LYS A 6 4.25 10.74 6.43
CA LYS A 6 4.70 9.52 7.12
C LYS A 6 3.98 8.28 6.61
N ILE A 7 2.66 8.33 6.50
CA ILE A 7 1.86 7.20 6.00
C ILE A 7 2.20 6.91 4.53
N ILE A 8 2.30 7.94 3.68
CA ILE A 8 2.67 7.78 2.27
C ILE A 8 4.07 7.17 2.15
N ALA A 9 5.04 7.61 2.95
CA ALA A 9 6.40 7.05 2.94
C ALA A 9 6.42 5.57 3.33
N ILE A 10 5.67 5.17 4.36
CA ILE A 10 5.56 3.75 4.77
C ILE A 10 4.95 2.91 3.65
N ASN A 11 3.87 3.39 3.04
CA ASN A 11 3.20 2.69 1.94
C ASN A 11 4.15 2.54 0.74
N LEU A 12 4.90 3.59 0.40
CA LEU A 12 5.90 3.56 -0.69
C LEU A 12 7.05 2.59 -0.41
N VAL A 13 7.56 2.54 0.83
CA VAL A 13 8.63 1.60 1.19
C VAL A 13 8.15 0.16 1.12
N LEU A 14 6.95 -0.13 1.66
CA LEU A 14 6.37 -1.47 1.62
C LEU A 14 6.10 -1.94 0.19
N LEU A 15 5.42 -1.12 -0.61
CA LEU A 15 5.11 -1.44 -2.01
C LEU A 15 6.38 -1.48 -2.86
N GLY A 16 7.31 -0.54 -2.67
CA GLY A 16 8.59 -0.54 -3.36
C GLY A 16 9.39 -1.81 -3.09
N TYR A 17 9.48 -2.22 -1.82
CA TYR A 17 10.12 -3.49 -1.47
C TYR A 17 9.41 -4.70 -2.10
N ALA A 18 8.08 -4.72 -2.07
CA ALA A 18 7.29 -5.80 -2.64
C ALA A 18 7.52 -5.93 -4.16
N TYR A 19 7.33 -4.84 -4.89
CA TYR A 19 7.34 -4.84 -6.36
C TYR A 19 8.73 -4.84 -6.98
N PHE A 20 9.73 -4.19 -6.37
CA PHE A 20 11.09 -4.17 -6.93
C PHE A 20 11.97 -5.33 -6.47
N TRP A 21 11.67 -5.96 -5.33
CA TRP A 21 12.55 -6.98 -4.76
C TRP A 21 11.85 -8.31 -4.49
N ALA A 22 10.72 -8.31 -3.77
CA ALA A 22 10.08 -9.55 -3.36
C ALA A 22 9.42 -10.29 -4.54
N TYR A 23 8.62 -9.59 -5.33
CA TYR A 23 7.84 -10.18 -6.43
C TYR A 23 8.69 -10.69 -7.60
N PRO A 24 9.75 -9.99 -8.06
CA PRO A 24 10.62 -10.52 -9.10
C PRO A 24 11.34 -11.82 -8.73
N ARG A 25 11.45 -12.15 -7.44
CA ARG A 25 12.11 -13.36 -6.95
C ARG A 25 11.19 -14.56 -6.84
N LEU A 26 9.88 -14.36 -6.98
CA LEU A 26 8.90 -15.44 -6.90
C LEU A 26 8.70 -16.03 -8.30
N MET A 27 9.12 -17.29 -8.48
CA MET A 27 8.79 -18.06 -9.68
C MET A 27 7.29 -18.39 -9.70
N ASN A 28 6.67 -18.32 -10.89
CA ASN A 28 5.25 -18.66 -11.13
C ASN A 28 4.24 -17.79 -10.36
N LEU A 29 4.39 -16.47 -10.46
CA LEU A 29 3.41 -15.53 -9.90
C LEU A 29 2.14 -15.47 -10.78
N THR A 30 1.04 -16.02 -10.28
CA THR A 30 -0.30 -15.82 -10.85
C THR A 30 -0.92 -14.51 -10.36
N GLY A 31 -1.83 -13.91 -11.13
CA GLY A 31 -2.53 -12.67 -10.72
C GLY A 31 -3.26 -12.82 -9.37
N THR A 32 -3.89 -13.96 -9.12
CA THR A 32 -4.53 -14.30 -7.83
C THR A 32 -3.52 -14.39 -6.68
N GLY A 33 -2.35 -14.97 -6.93
CA GLY A 33 -1.28 -15.03 -5.94
C GLY A 33 -0.65 -13.67 -5.62
N LEU A 34 -0.70 -12.73 -6.57
CA LEU A 34 -0.27 -11.35 -6.36
C LEU A 34 -1.28 -10.58 -5.49
N LEU A 35 -2.58 -10.68 -5.82
CA LEU A 35 -3.66 -10.06 -5.05
C LEU A 35 -3.70 -10.50 -3.58
N TRP A 36 -3.47 -11.79 -3.30
CA TRP A 36 -3.41 -12.29 -1.93
C TRP A 36 -2.25 -11.68 -1.14
N ARG A 37 -1.05 -11.61 -1.75
CA ARG A 37 0.13 -11.01 -1.12
C ARG A 37 -0.04 -9.51 -0.88
N ASP A 38 -0.63 -8.82 -1.84
CA ASP A 38 -0.98 -7.41 -1.70
C ASP A 38 -1.96 -7.19 -0.54
N THR A 39 -2.97 -8.06 -0.37
CA THR A 39 -3.92 -7.98 0.76
C THR A 39 -3.21 -8.12 2.10
N VAL A 40 -2.24 -9.04 2.20
CA VAL A 40 -1.41 -9.19 3.40
C VAL A 40 -0.57 -7.92 3.64
N LEU A 41 0.02 -7.34 2.60
CA LEU A 41 0.78 -6.09 2.71
C LEU A 41 -0.09 -4.92 3.18
N THR A 42 -1.32 -4.81 2.70
CA THR A 42 -2.30 -3.82 3.18
C THR A 42 -2.56 -4.01 4.67
N GLY A 43 -2.75 -5.25 5.13
CA GLY A 43 -2.93 -5.55 6.56
C GLY A 43 -1.72 -5.15 7.41
N VAL A 44 -0.50 -5.43 6.93
CA VAL A 44 0.75 -5.02 7.60
C VAL A 44 0.86 -3.50 7.65
N ALA A 45 0.59 -2.80 6.55
CA ALA A 45 0.61 -1.35 6.49
C ALA A 45 -0.37 -0.74 7.50
N LEU A 46 -1.62 -1.20 7.51
CA LEU A 46 -2.65 -0.74 8.44
C LEU A 46 -2.27 -1.00 9.90
N THR A 47 -1.61 -2.13 10.19
CA THR A 47 -1.11 -2.43 11.54
C THR A 47 -0.07 -1.40 11.97
N ILE A 48 0.89 -1.06 11.09
CA ILE A 48 1.90 -0.03 11.38
C ILE A 48 1.23 1.34 11.62
N GLY A 49 0.25 1.71 10.80
CA GLY A 49 -0.50 2.95 10.99
C GLY A 49 -1.29 2.98 12.29
N ALA A 50 -1.90 1.86 12.67
CA ALA A 50 -2.58 1.71 13.95
C ALA A 50 -1.60 1.95 15.11
N PHE A 51 -0.43 1.34 15.09
CA PHE A 51 0.59 1.57 16.13
C PHE A 51 1.05 3.03 16.21
N MET A 52 1.03 3.77 15.10
CA MET A 52 1.49 5.16 15.06
C MET A 52 0.42 6.18 15.42
N PHE A 53 -0.84 5.93 15.03
CA PHE A 53 -1.89 6.96 15.04
C PHE A 53 -3.18 6.53 15.74
N ALA A 54 -3.35 5.26 16.13
CA ALA A 54 -4.52 4.85 16.89
C ALA A 54 -4.57 5.59 18.23
N GLY A 55 -5.74 6.16 18.55
CA GLY A 55 -5.94 6.95 19.77
C GLY A 55 -5.29 8.34 19.78
N SER A 56 -4.58 8.73 18.71
CA SER A 56 -3.90 10.04 18.66
C SER A 56 -4.84 11.23 18.39
N GLY A 57 -6.05 11.00 17.88
CA GLY A 57 -6.97 12.05 17.45
C GLY A 57 -6.47 12.86 16.24
N THR A 58 -5.41 12.42 15.57
CA THR A 58 -4.82 13.14 14.43
C THR A 58 -5.77 13.11 13.23
N VAL A 59 -6.09 14.29 12.70
CA VAL A 59 -6.87 14.46 11.47
C VAL A 59 -5.92 14.42 10.27
N PHE A 60 -6.32 13.71 9.22
CA PHE A 60 -5.58 13.58 7.98
C PHE A 60 -6.35 14.26 6.85
N SER A 61 -5.67 15.04 6.02
CA SER A 61 -6.30 15.64 4.84
C SER A 61 -6.16 14.70 3.63
N LEU A 62 -7.28 14.13 3.20
CA LEU A 62 -7.40 13.60 1.85
C LEU A 62 -7.67 14.80 0.92
N VAL A 63 -7.15 14.79 -0.31
CA VAL A 63 -7.13 15.94 -1.26
C VAL A 63 -8.43 16.76 -1.34
N ILE A 64 -9.58 16.14 -1.05
CA ILE A 64 -10.92 16.71 -1.16
C ILE A 64 -11.62 16.86 0.22
N PHE A 65 -11.23 16.11 1.26
CA PHE A 65 -11.89 16.11 2.57
C PHE A 65 -10.97 15.60 3.70
N GLU A 66 -11.28 16.00 4.93
CA GLU A 66 -10.58 15.53 6.12
C GLU A 66 -11.09 14.15 6.57
N THR A 67 -10.19 13.30 7.04
CA THR A 67 -10.51 11.93 7.44
C THR A 67 -9.59 11.43 8.56
N GLN A 68 -9.88 10.23 9.07
CA GLN A 68 -9.05 9.54 10.05
C GLN A 68 -7.88 8.80 9.39
N TRP A 69 -6.86 8.48 10.18
CA TRP A 69 -5.66 7.75 9.73
C TRP A 69 -5.99 6.47 8.95
N PHE A 70 -7.02 5.72 9.39
CA PHE A 70 -7.38 4.44 8.79
C PHE A 70 -7.84 4.59 7.33
N LEU A 71 -8.79 5.50 7.08
CA LEU A 71 -9.31 5.75 5.74
C LEU A 71 -8.25 6.41 4.85
N PHE A 72 -7.49 7.35 5.40
CA PHE A 72 -6.37 7.97 4.67
C PHE A 72 -5.36 6.92 4.20
N GLN A 73 -4.96 6.03 5.10
CA GLN A 73 -4.00 4.98 4.78
C GLN A 73 -4.56 3.97 3.81
N LEU A 74 -5.80 3.52 3.99
CA LEU A 74 -6.43 2.54 3.11
C LEU A 74 -6.52 3.07 1.67
N VAL A 75 -7.00 4.30 1.49
CA VAL A 75 -7.14 4.93 0.17
C VAL A 75 -5.78 5.18 -0.46
N SER A 76 -4.84 5.78 0.27
CA SER A 76 -3.49 6.05 -0.26
C SER A 76 -2.75 4.76 -0.61
N PHE A 77 -2.87 3.70 0.20
CA PHE A 77 -2.28 2.41 -0.08
C PHE A 77 -2.91 1.78 -1.34
N ALA A 78 -4.24 1.77 -1.47
CA ALA A 78 -4.92 1.21 -2.63
C ALA A 78 -4.56 1.93 -3.94
N VAL A 79 -4.43 3.26 -3.92
CA VAL A 79 -4.00 4.06 -5.09
C VAL A 79 -2.57 3.70 -5.49
N LEU A 80 -1.64 3.70 -4.53
CA LEU A 80 -0.25 3.35 -4.79
C LEU A 80 -0.12 1.89 -5.27
N GLN A 81 -0.80 0.97 -4.58
CA GLN A 81 -0.81 -0.45 -4.93
C GLN A 81 -1.31 -0.65 -6.35
N THR A 82 -2.41 -0.01 -6.75
CA THR A 82 -2.95 -0.10 -8.11
C THR A 82 -1.94 0.40 -9.14
N PHE A 83 -1.25 1.49 -8.86
CA PHE A 83 -0.21 2.03 -9.75
C PHE A 83 0.97 1.05 -9.93
N PHE A 84 1.51 0.51 -8.83
CA PHE A 84 2.59 -0.47 -8.88
C PHE A 84 2.15 -1.78 -9.54
N PHE A 85 0.96 -2.25 -9.20
CA PHE A 85 0.35 -3.45 -9.74
C PHE A 85 0.16 -3.35 -11.26
N ALA A 86 -0.45 -2.26 -11.74
CA ALA A 86 -0.65 -2.03 -13.17
C ALA A 86 0.69 -2.00 -13.92
N GLY A 87 1.68 -1.27 -13.40
CA GLY A 87 3.02 -1.22 -14.00
C GLY A 87 3.72 -2.58 -14.04
N TYR A 88 3.55 -3.41 -13.01
CA TYR A 88 4.13 -4.74 -12.95
C TYR A 88 3.40 -5.75 -13.85
N ALA A 89 2.07 -5.71 -13.87
CA ALA A 89 1.25 -6.57 -14.71
C ALA A 89 1.50 -6.31 -16.20
N LEU A 90 1.58 -5.04 -16.60
CA LEU A 90 1.93 -4.62 -17.97
C LEU A 90 3.34 -5.09 -18.37
N LYS A 91 4.30 -5.09 -17.44
CA LYS A 91 5.69 -5.49 -17.73
C LYS A 91 5.87 -7.01 -17.86
N ASN A 92 5.06 -7.81 -17.18
CA ASN A 92 5.25 -9.25 -17.05
C ASN A 92 4.11 -10.06 -17.70
N ASP A 93 3.24 -9.44 -18.50
CA ASP A 93 2.10 -10.07 -19.18
C ASP A 93 1.25 -10.97 -18.26
N ILE A 94 1.03 -10.50 -17.01
CA ILE A 94 0.34 -11.31 -16.00
C ILE A 94 -1.15 -11.38 -16.35
N THR A 95 -1.61 -12.55 -16.75
CA THR A 95 -3.03 -12.88 -16.94
C THR A 95 -3.69 -13.31 -15.63
N PHE A 96 -4.96 -12.94 -15.45
CA PHE A 96 -5.78 -13.21 -14.26
C PHE A 96 -6.55 -14.52 -14.38
#